data_AF-A0A2S9Z2S1-F1
#
_entry.id   AF-A0A2S9Z2S1-F1
#
_cell.length_a   1.000
_cell.length_b   1.000
_cell.length_c   1.000
_cell.angle_alpha   90.00
_cell.angle_beta   90.00
_cell.angle_gamma   90.00
#
_symmetry.space_group_name_H-M   'P 1'
#
loop_
_entity.id
_entity.type
_entity.pdbx_description
1 polymer ?
#
loop_
_entity_poly.entity_id
_entity_poly.type
_entity_poly.pdbx_seq_one_letter_code
_entity_poly.pdbx_strand_id
1 'polypeptide(L)' 'MSRSPLEGFSYRKRKKVGKNSWINVSKSGVSGSTRIGPVTFNSRGGLWVRLPGGFTFRGRWR' A
#
# COMPACT_ATOMS: atom_id res chain seq x y z
N MET A 1 -13.97 17.18 -15.83
CA MET A 1 -13.80 15.91 -16.56
C MET A 1 -13.78 14.75 -15.57
N SER A 2 -14.95 14.16 -15.30
CA SER A 2 -15.07 12.93 -14.51
C SER A 2 -14.91 11.75 -15.46
N ARG A 3 -13.83 10.99 -15.36
CA ARG A 3 -13.74 9.66 -16.00
C ARG A 3 -14.34 8.66 -15.01
N SER A 4 -15.56 8.23 -15.26
CA SER A 4 -16.11 7.00 -14.72
C SER A 4 -15.15 5.85 -15.05
N PRO A 5 -14.62 5.10 -14.07
CA PRO A 5 -13.81 3.94 -14.39
C PRO A 5 -14.73 2.89 -15.02
N LEU A 6 -14.35 2.38 -16.19
CA LEU A 6 -15.03 1.25 -16.81
C LEU A 6 -15.07 0.11 -15.81
N GLU A 7 -16.25 -0.17 -15.28
CA GLU A 7 -16.53 -1.40 -14.54
C GLU A 7 -16.26 -2.58 -15.47
N GLY A 8 -15.50 -3.55 -14.99
CA GLY A 8 -15.19 -4.73 -15.79
C GLY A 8 -14.55 -5.82 -14.97
N PHE A 9 -13.33 -5.63 -14.49
CA PHE A 9 -12.69 -6.58 -13.56
C PHE A 9 -11.61 -5.85 -12.73
N SER A 10 -11.67 -5.95 -11.41
CA SER A 10 -10.61 -5.47 -10.51
C SER A 10 -9.69 -6.63 -10.15
N TYR A 11 -8.49 -6.65 -10.73
CA TYR A 11 -7.46 -7.60 -10.32
C TYR A 11 -6.59 -6.97 -9.24
N ARG A 12 -6.66 -7.51 -8.03
CA ARG A 12 -5.76 -7.17 -6.92
C ARG A 12 -5.36 -8.45 -6.20
N LYS A 13 -4.06 -8.73 -6.16
CA LYS A 13 -3.49 -9.87 -5.44
C LYS A 13 -2.42 -9.39 -4.47
N ARG A 14 -2.45 -9.87 -3.23
CA ARG A 14 -1.38 -9.65 -2.25
C ARG A 14 -0.69 -10.98 -1.96
N LYS A 15 0.62 -11.06 -2.17
CA LYS A 15 1.43 -12.22 -1.79
C LYS A 15 2.35 -11.83 -0.64
N LYS A 16 2.27 -12.57 0.46
CA LYS A 16 3.22 -12.44 1.58
C LYS A 16 4.56 -13.01 1.13
N VAL A 17 5.63 -12.22 1.31
CA VAL A 17 7.02 -12.60 0.94
C VAL A 17 7.95 -12.67 2.15
N GLY A 18 7.46 -12.30 3.33
CA GLY A 18 8.16 -12.44 4.60
C GLY A 18 7.22 -12.18 5.77
N LYS A 19 7.73 -12.24 7.00
CA LYS A 19 6.92 -12.03 8.22
C LYS A 19 6.12 -10.73 8.17
N ASN A 20 6.75 -9.65 7.72
CA ASN A 20 6.20 -8.29 7.68
C ASN A 20 6.24 -7.65 6.29
N SER A 21 6.38 -8.44 5.22
CA SER A 21 6.54 -7.91 3.86
C SER A 21 5.57 -8.57 2.88
N TRP A 22 5.07 -7.78 1.94
CA TRP A 22 4.12 -8.22 0.91
C TRP A 22 4.38 -7.54 -0.42
N ILE A 23 4.14 -8.31 -1.48
CA ILE A 23 4.04 -7.81 -2.85
C ILE A 23 2.55 -7.65 -3.17
N ASN A 24 2.19 -6.48 -3.68
CA ASN A 24 0.86 -6.17 -4.17
C ASN A 24 0.91 -6.11 -5.69
N VAL A 25 0.11 -6.93 -6.35
CA VAL A 25 -0.04 -6.98 -7.80
C VAL A 25 -1.43 -6.47 -8.14
N SER A 26 -1.52 -5.57 -9.12
CA SER A 26 -2.76 -4.99 -9.59
C SER A 26 -2.70 -4.66 -11.07
N LYS A 27 -3.82 -4.26 -11.69
CA LYS A 27 -3.82 -3.73 -13.06
C LYS A 27 -2.84 -2.58 -13.27
N SER A 28 -2.61 -1.72 -12.26
CA SER A 28 -1.65 -0.61 -12.33
C SER A 28 -0.21 -1.02 -12.02
N GLY A 29 0.09 -2.32 -12.02
CA GLY A 29 1.43 -2.87 -11.79
C GLY A 29 1.66 -3.42 -10.38
N VAL A 30 2.93 -3.61 -10.05
CA VAL A 30 3.41 -4.27 -8.83
C VAL A 30 3.96 -3.24 -7.84
N SER A 31 3.79 -3.48 -6.54
CA SER A 31 4.45 -2.71 -5.48
C SER A 31 4.83 -3.57 -4.29
N GLY A 32 5.96 -3.26 -3.67
CA GLY A 32 6.37 -3.85 -2.41
C GLY A 32 5.88 -3.01 -1.23
N SER A 33 5.56 -3.68 -0.14
CA SER A 33 5.34 -3.04 1.16
C SER A 33 6.01 -3.84 2.26
N THR A 34 6.55 -3.13 3.23
CA THR A 34 7.15 -3.72 4.42
C THR A 34 6.75 -2.94 5.66
N ARG A 35 6.55 -3.65 6.77
CA ARG A 35 6.32 -3.06 8.09
C ARG A 35 7.51 -3.30 9.00
N ILE A 36 8.02 -2.23 9.59
CA ILE A 36 9.10 -2.21 10.56
C ILE A 36 8.57 -1.46 11.79
N GLY A 37 8.33 -2.18 12.89
CA GLY A 37 7.69 -1.62 14.08
C GLY A 37 6.33 -0.97 13.78
N PRO A 38 6.08 0.28 14.24
CA PRO A 38 4.83 1.00 13.95
C PRO A 38 4.77 1.56 12.52
N VAL A 39 5.85 1.44 11.74
CA VAL A 39 5.99 2.08 10.44
C VAL A 39 5.78 1.08 9.31
N THR A 40 5.02 1.46 8.30
CA THR A 40 4.86 0.71 7.05
C THR A 40 5.27 1.59 5.88
N PHE A 41 6.13 1.05 5.02
CA PHE A 41 6.56 1.68 3.77
C PHE A 41 5.94 0.96 2.58
N ASN A 42 5.71 1.70 1.49
CA ASN A 42 5.33 1.15 0.20
C ASN A 42 6.24 1.73 -0.88
N SER A 43 6.67 0.88 -1.82
CA SER A 43 7.59 1.25 -2.91
C SER A 43 7.01 2.30 -3.88
N ARG A 44 5.70 2.58 -3.82
CA ARG A 44 5.03 3.70 -4.53
C ARG A 44 5.10 5.03 -3.77
N GLY A 45 5.95 5.13 -2.75
CA GLY A 45 6.20 6.37 -2.04
C GLY A 45 5.30 6.63 -0.83
N GLY A 46 4.60 5.60 -0.32
CA GLY A 46 3.68 5.74 0.81
C GLY A 46 4.34 5.42 2.15
N LEU A 47 4.03 6.22 3.17
CA LEU A 47 4.45 6.06 4.56
C LEU A 47 3.24 5.98 5.49
N TRP A 48 3.21 5.01 6.38
CA TRP A 48 2.21 4.86 7.43
C TRP A 48 2.86 4.68 8.78
N VAL A 49 2.57 5.55 9.73
CA VAL A 49 3.11 5.44 11.10
C VAL A 49 1.95 5.31 12.07
N ARG A 50 1.93 4.22 12.86
CA ARG A 50 1.03 4.07 14.01
C ARG A 50 1.64 4.77 15.22
N LEU A 51 0.94 5.78 15.72
CA LEU A 51 1.36 6.54 16.89
C LEU A 51 0.62 6.03 18.13
N PRO A 52 1.14 6.29 19.34
CA PRO A 52 0.43 6.03 20.59
C PRO A 52 -0.94 6.71 20.63
N GLY A 53 -1.84 6.25 21.50
CA GLY A 53 -3.18 6.85 21.65
C GLY A 53 -4.11 6.61 20.47
N GLY A 54 -3.80 5.65 19.60
CA GLY A 54 -4.63 5.29 18.43
C GLY A 54 -4.43 6.20 17.21
N PHE A 55 -3.53 7.18 17.28
CA PHE A 55 -3.25 8.07 16.17
C PHE A 55 -2.54 7.35 15.01
N THR A 56 -2.75 7.83 13.79
CA THR A 56 -2.07 7.32 12.59
C THR A 56 -1.65 8.47 11.70
N PHE A 57 -0.37 8.54 11.38
CA PHE A 57 0.16 9.45 10.36
C PHE A 57 0.25 8.75 9.01
N ARG A 58 -0.12 9.46 7.93
CA ARG A 58 0.00 9.01 6.54
C ARG A 58 0.79 10.04 5.75
N GLY A 59 1.95 9.66 5.24
CA GLY A 59 2.80 10.50 4.40
C GLY A 59 2.97 9.92 3.00
N ARG A 60 3.39 10.77 2.06
CA ARG A 60 3.72 10.36 0.70
C ARG A 60 4.84 11.24 0.13
N TRP A 61 5.81 10.67 -0.56
CA TRP A 61 6.97 11.41 -1.11
C TRP A 61 7.08 11.34 -2.65
N ARG A 62 6.05 10.82 -3.32
CA ARG A 62 5.99 10.66 -4.78
C ARG A 62 4.57 10.82 -5.30
#